data_AF-A0A9K3JDK5-F1
#
_entry.id   AF-A0A9K3JDK5-F1
#
_cell.length_a   1.000
_cell.length_b   1.000
_cell.length_c   1.000
_cell.angle_alpha   90.00
_cell.angle_beta   90.00
_cell.angle_gamma   90.00
#
_symmetry.space_group_name_H-M   'P 1'
#
loop_
_entity.id
_entity.type
_entity.pdbx_description
1 polymer ?
#
loop_
_entity_poly.entity_id
_entity_poly.type
_entity_poly.pdbx_seq_one_letter_code
_entity_poly.pdbx_strand_id
1 'polypeptide(L)'
;MGSSKTYPISLPARVNPVTLSLILDYCRFHQVPGRSNKERKSFDEKFIRMDTNRPCELTSAADSLQLKPLDDLTCVSLSQVTILS
;
A
#
# COMPACT_ATOMS: atom_id res chain seq x y z
N MET A 1 -4.83 8.97 -16.48
CA MET A 1 -3.49 8.69 -15.90
C MET A 1 -2.56 9.80 -16.31
N GLY A 2 -2.03 10.58 -15.37
CA GLY A 2 -1.00 11.57 -15.69
C GLY A 2 0.30 10.85 -16.01
N SER A 3 0.86 11.08 -17.20
CA SER A 3 2.23 10.68 -17.54
C SER A 3 2.95 11.94 -17.96
N SER A 4 3.93 12.36 -17.16
CA SER A 4 4.80 13.48 -17.49
C SER A 4 6.14 12.90 -17.96
N LYS A 5 6.40 12.96 -19.27
CA LYS A 5 7.70 12.53 -19.83
C LYS A 5 8.83 13.50 -19.49
N THR A 6 8.49 14.71 -19.03
CA THR A 6 9.42 15.80 -18.76
C THR A 6 10.04 15.76 -17.36
N TYR A 7 9.41 15.05 -16.40
CA TYR A 7 9.89 14.96 -15.02
C TYR A 7 9.73 13.53 -14.48
N PRO A 8 10.56 12.58 -14.94
CA PRO A 8 10.52 11.23 -14.39
C PRO A 8 10.89 11.26 -12.91
N ILE A 9 10.05 10.64 -12.08
CA ILE A 9 10.35 10.41 -10.66
C ILE A 9 11.05 9.06 -10.57
N SER A 10 12.31 9.07 -10.15
CA SER A 10 13.04 7.84 -9.87
C SER A 10 12.42 7.15 -8.66
N LEU A 11 12.06 5.88 -8.82
CA LEU A 11 11.55 5.08 -7.73
C LEU A 11 12.69 4.70 -6.78
N PRO A 12 12.45 4.66 -5.46
CA PRO A 12 13.40 4.08 -4.52
C PRO A 12 13.70 2.62 -4.87
N ALA A 13 14.94 2.16 -4.61
CA ALA A 13 15.38 0.80 -4.95
C ALA A 13 14.54 -0.32 -4.32
N ARG A 14 13.83 -0.02 -3.22
CA ARG A 14 12.96 -0.96 -2.51
C ARG A 14 11.56 -1.09 -3.12
N VAL A 15 11.26 -0.32 -4.18
CA VAL A 15 9.97 -0.33 -4.87
C VAL A 15 10.11 -1.10 -6.17
N ASN A 16 9.51 -2.29 -6.22
CA ASN A 16 9.41 -3.08 -7.45
C ASN A 16 8.09 -2.79 -8.20
N PRO A 17 7.97 -3.14 -9.49
CA PRO A 17 6.76 -2.85 -10.28
C PRO A 17 5.46 -3.46 -9.73
N VAL A 18 5.53 -4.65 -9.12
CA VAL A 18 4.36 -5.33 -8.54
C VAL A 18 3.85 -4.56 -7.34
N THR A 19 4.75 -4.27 -6.39
CA THR A 19 4.42 -3.50 -5.19
C THR A 19 3.96 -2.08 -5.54
N LEU A 20 4.57 -1.45 -6.54
CA LEU A 20 4.12 -0.14 -7.04
C LEU A 20 2.68 -0.20 -7.56
N SER A 21 2.32 -1.25 -8.32
CA SER A 21 0.95 -1.39 -8.83
C SER A 21 -0.06 -1.46 -7.69
N LEU A 22 0.23 -2.24 -6.65
CA LEU A 22 -0.63 -2.36 -5.46
C LEU A 22 -0.77 -1.02 -4.72
N ILE A 23 0.33 -0.29 -4.56
CA ILE A 23 0.32 1.03 -3.92
C ILE A 23 -0.54 2.02 -4.73
N LEU A 24 -0.45 1.97 -6.07
CA LEU A 24 -1.27 2.82 -6.93
C LEU A 24 -2.76 2.48 -6.84
N ASP A 25 -3.10 1.20 -6.74
CA ASP A 25 -4.49 0.76 -6.57
C ASP A 25 -5.04 1.17 -5.20
N TYR A 26 -4.24 1.03 -4.14
CA TYR A 26 -4.57 1.54 -2.80
C TYR A 26 -4.82 3.07 -2.83
N CYS A 27 -3.90 3.81 -3.43
CA CYS A 27 -3.99 5.27 -3.57
C CYS A 27 -5.25 5.67 -4.34
N ARG A 28 -5.52 5.04 -5.49
CA ARG A 28 -6.72 5.31 -6.29
C ARG A 28 -8.00 5.04 -5.50
N PHE A 29 -8.04 3.95 -4.76
CA PHE A 29 -9.19 3.61 -3.94
C PHE A 29 -9.47 4.68 -2.87
N HIS A 30 -8.43 5.19 -2.22
CA HIS A 30 -8.55 6.13 -1.10
C HIS A 30 -8.72 7.59 -1.52
N GLN A 31 -8.24 7.96 -2.71
CA GLN A 31 -8.40 9.32 -3.26
C GLN A 31 -9.83 9.63 -3.72
N VAL A 32 -10.68 8.62 -3.96
CA VAL A 32 -12.07 8.84 -4.39
C VAL A 32 -12.89 9.45 -3.23
N PRO A 33 -13.42 10.68 -3.37
CA PRO A 33 -14.28 11.28 -2.37
C PRO A 33 -15.63 10.56 -2.29
N GLY A 34 -16.36 10.73 -1.19
CA GLY A 34 -17.72 10.20 -1.04
C GLY A 34 -17.83 8.73 -0.60
N ARG A 35 -16.71 8.03 -0.38
CA ARG A 35 -16.74 6.68 0.21
C ARG A 35 -17.02 6.73 1.71
N SER A 36 -17.74 5.74 2.21
CA SER A 36 -18.00 5.59 3.64
C SER A 36 -16.78 5.01 4.37
N ASN A 37 -16.72 5.22 5.68
CA ASN A 37 -15.69 4.61 6.53
C ASN A 37 -15.79 3.09 6.55
N LYS A 38 -17.01 2.54 6.41
CA LYS A 38 -17.24 1.10 6.34
C LYS A 38 -16.62 0.51 5.07
N GLU A 39 -16.81 1.15 3.93
CA GLU A 39 -16.23 0.71 2.65
C GLU A 39 -14.70 0.77 2.67
N ARG A 40 -14.11 1.84 3.24
CA ARG A 40 -12.65 1.96 3.40
C ARG A 40 -12.09 0.83 4.25
N LYS A 41 -12.68 0.61 5.44
CA LYS A 41 -12.26 -0.46 6.34
C LYS A 41 -12.35 -1.84 5.69
N SER A 42 -13.46 -2.15 5.01
CA SER A 42 -13.61 -3.44 4.31
C SER A 42 -12.64 -3.61 3.15
N PHE A 43 -12.21 -2.53 2.50
CA PHE A 43 -11.16 -2.59 1.50
C PHE A 43 -9.80 -2.87 2.13
N ASP A 44 -9.43 -2.12 3.18
CA ASP A 44 -8.15 -2.30 3.89
C ASP A 44 -7.97 -3.73 4.39
N GLU A 45 -9.01 -4.31 5.00
CA GLU A 45 -9.03 -5.70 5.46
C GLU A 45 -8.82 -6.73 4.33
N LYS A 46 -9.34 -6.45 3.12
CA LYS A 46 -9.14 -7.31 1.95
C LYS A 46 -7.75 -7.09 1.35
N PHE A 47 -7.29 -5.85 1.32
CA PHE A 47 -6.01 -5.45 0.74
C PHE A 47 -4.84 -6.12 1.47
N ILE A 48 -4.82 -6.08 2.81
CA ILE A 48 -3.80 -6.79 3.61
C ILE A 48 -3.86 -8.31 3.43
N ARG A 49 -5.06 -8.89 3.25
CA ARG A 49 -5.22 -10.33 3.03
C ARG A 49 -4.71 -10.76 1.65
N MET A 50 -4.89 -9.93 0.63
CA MET A 50 -4.40 -10.19 -0.73
C MET A 50 -2.87 -10.24 -0.79
N ASP A 51 -2.16 -9.49 0.07
CA ASP A 51 -0.70 -9.42 0.08
C ASP A 51 -0.03 -10.20 1.23
N THR A 52 -0.73 -11.18 1.79
CA THR A 52 -0.18 -12.07 2.84
C THR A 52 1.04 -12.88 2.39
N ASN A 53 1.32 -12.94 1.08
CA ASN A 53 2.48 -13.64 0.55
C ASN A 53 3.79 -12.85 0.68
N ARG A 54 3.76 -11.50 0.75
CA ARG A 54 4.97 -10.64 0.81
C ARG A 54 4.80 -9.35 1.64
N PRO A 55 4.29 -9.42 2.88
CA PRO A 55 3.99 -8.24 3.69
C PRO A 55 5.20 -7.33 3.94
N CYS A 56 6.42 -7.90 4.06
CA CYS A 56 7.64 -7.12 4.28
C CYS A 56 8.07 -6.26 3.07
N GLU A 57 7.80 -6.73 1.83
CA GLU A 57 8.13 -5.97 0.62
C GLU A 57 7.20 -4.76 0.48
N LEU A 58 5.90 -4.95 0.73
CA LEU A 58 4.91 -3.88 0.71
C LEU A 58 5.19 -2.82 1.79
N THR A 59 5.50 -3.26 3.02
CA THR A 59 5.87 -2.37 4.12
C THR A 59 7.13 -1.56 3.77
N SER A 60 8.18 -2.23 3.28
CA SER A 60 9.44 -1.56 2.89
C SER A 60 9.24 -0.53 1.76
N ALA A 61 8.34 -0.81 0.81
CA ALA A 61 8.00 0.11 -0.27
C ALA A 61 7.15 1.29 0.24
N ALA A 62 6.19 1.03 1.13
CA ALA A 62 5.37 2.07 1.75
C ALA A 62 6.21 3.05 2.57
N ASP A 63 7.14 2.55 3.38
CA ASP A 63 8.12 3.33 4.13
C ASP A 63 9.02 4.16 3.21
N SER A 64 9.56 3.53 2.16
CA SER A 64 10.43 4.23 1.18
C SER A 64 9.71 5.35 0.42
N LEU A 65 8.39 5.25 0.26
CA LEU A 65 7.54 6.27 -0.36
C LEU A 65 6.89 7.22 0.65
N GLN A 66 7.18 7.04 1.95
CA GLN A 66 6.62 7.81 3.07
C GLN A 66 5.08 7.82 3.11
N LEU A 67 4.47 6.69 2.75
CA LEU A 67 3.04 6.51 2.58
C LEU A 67 2.38 6.09 3.90
N LYS A 68 2.29 7.04 4.84
CA LYS A 68 1.85 6.82 6.23
C LYS A 68 0.59 5.96 6.41
N PRO A 69 -0.52 6.19 5.68
CA PRO A 69 -1.73 5.38 5.84
C PRO A 69 -1.52 3.89 5.51
N LEU A 70 -0.61 3.61 4.58
CA LEU A 70 -0.26 2.26 4.18
C LEU A 70 0.74 1.62 5.16
N ASP A 71 1.71 2.40 5.64
CA ASP A 71 2.65 1.98 6.67
C ASP A 71 1.93 1.56 7.97
N ASP A 72 1.04 2.42 8.47
CA ASP A 72 0.20 2.13 9.65
C ASP A 72 -0.62 0.84 9.47
N LEU A 73 -1.23 0.66 8.28
CA LEU A 73 -2.02 -0.52 7.94
C LEU A 73 -1.17 -1.80 7.90
N THR A 74 0.02 -1.74 7.29
CA THR A 74 0.92 -2.89 7.18
C THR A 74 1.60 -3.26 8.50
N CYS A 75 1.95 -2.28 9.34
CA CYS A 75 2.52 -2.50 10.67
C CYS A 75 1.57 -3.26 11.60
N VAL A 76 0.27 -2.92 11.58
CA VAL A 76 -0.77 -3.67 12.31
C VAL A 76 -0.88 -5.10 11.79
N SER A 77 -0.83 -5.30 10.47
CA SER A 77 -0.88 -6.65 9.88
C SER A 77 0.34 -7.50 10.24
N LEU A 78 1.55 -6.92 10.22
CA LEU A 78 2.79 -7.63 10.61
C LEU A 78 2.79 -8.02 12.09
N SER A 79 2.28 -7.15 12.95
CA SER A 79 2.10 -7.44 14.37
C SER A 79 1.19 -8.65 14.59
N GLN A 80 0.13 -8.82 13.77
CA GLN A 80 -0.77 -9.98 13.85
C GLN A 80 -0.10 -11.28 13.37
N VAL A 81 0.72 -11.24 12.32
CA VAL A 81 1.47 -12.42 11.84
C VAL A 81 2.50 -12.88 12.87
N THR A 82 3.17 -11.94 13.54
CA THR A 82 4.22 -12.22 14.53
C THR A 82 3.67 -12.87 15.81
N ILE A 83 2.40 -12.61 16.17
CA ILE A 83 1.76 -13.19 17.36
C ILE A 83 1.21 -14.61 17.08
N LEU A 84 1.10 -15.01 15.82
CA LEU A 84 0.52 -16.30 15.39
C LEU A 84 1.54 -17.35 14.91
N SER A 85 2.85 -17.07 15.03
CA SER A 85 3.96 -17.98 14.67
C SER A 85 4.63 -18.54 15.91
#